data_AF-Q5MMQ3-F1
#
_entry.id   AF-Q5MMQ3-F1
#
_cell.length_a   1.000
_cell.length_b   1.000
_cell.length_c   1.000
_cell.angle_alpha   90.00
_cell.angle_beta   90.00
_cell.angle_gamma   90.00
#
_symmetry.space_group_name_H-M   'P 1'
#
loop_
_entity.id
_entity.type
_entity.pdbx_description
1 polymer ?
#
loop_
_entity_poly.entity_id
_entity_poly.type
_entity_poly.pdbx_seq_one_letter_code
_entity_poly.pdbx_strand_id
1 'polypeptide(L)' 'MVGGTIVVVDEVRKGQRATGPAIVLAIGTATPANCVYQADYPDYYFRITKSDHLTDLKEKFKRMC' A
#
# COMPACT_ATOMS: atom_id res chain seq x y z
N MET A 1 25.12 47.12 1.04
CA MET A 1 25.24 46.07 -0.01
C MET A 1 24.23 44.93 0.26
N VAL A 2 22.93 45.25 0.39
CA VAL A 2 21.89 44.29 0.86
C VAL A 2 20.98 43.81 -0.30
N GLY A 3 21.07 44.44 -1.48
CA GLY A 3 20.23 44.10 -2.63
C GLY A 3 20.68 42.88 -3.42
N GLY A 4 21.98 42.56 -3.45
CA GLY A 4 22.55 41.51 -4.34
C GLY A 4 22.23 40.07 -3.91
N THR A 5 22.11 39.81 -2.61
CA THR A 5 21.85 38.45 -2.11
C THR A 5 20.41 38.01 -2.35
N ILE A 6 19.45 38.95 -2.32
CA ILE A 6 18.02 38.67 -2.46
C ILE A 6 17.68 38.28 -3.91
N VAL A 7 18.22 39.00 -4.91
CA VAL A 7 18.01 38.67 -6.33
C VAL A 7 18.63 37.33 -6.69
N VAL A 8 19.81 37.00 -6.17
CA VAL A 8 20.46 35.70 -6.42
C VAL A 8 19.62 34.55 -5.86
N VAL A 9 19.07 34.68 -4.65
CA VAL A 9 18.24 33.63 -4.04
C VAL A 9 16.94 33.42 -4.83
N ASP A 10 16.31 34.51 -5.30
CA ASP A 10 15.04 34.43 -6.04
C ASP A 10 15.22 33.81 -7.44
N GLU A 11 16.32 34.11 -8.14
CA GLU A 11 16.68 33.48 -9.41
C GLU A 11 16.99 31.98 -9.25
N VAL A 12 17.76 31.63 -8.22
CA VAL A 12 18.07 30.23 -7.90
C VAL A 12 16.77 29.46 -7.61
N ARG A 13 15.85 30.04 -6.82
CA ARG A 13 14.58 29.40 -6.48
C ARG A 13 13.66 29.24 -7.70
N LYS A 14 13.64 30.22 -8.61
CA LYS A 14 12.89 30.15 -9.87
C LYS A 14 13.46 29.12 -10.85
N GLY A 15 14.79 28.97 -10.91
CA GLY A 15 15.43 27.96 -11.77
C GLY A 15 15.27 26.52 -11.27
N GLN A 16 15.12 26.32 -9.95
CA GLN A 16 14.99 24.99 -9.35
C GLN A 16 13.55 24.44 -9.33
N ARG A 17 12.52 25.30 -9.41
CA ARG A 17 11.13 24.84 -9.26
C ARG A 17 10.62 24.16 -10.53
N ALA A 18 9.81 23.12 -10.36
CA ALA A 18 9.04 22.54 -11.46
C ALA A 18 7.96 23.51 -11.93
N THR A 19 7.66 23.48 -13.23
CA THR A 19 6.57 24.26 -13.83
C THR A 19 5.48 23.28 -14.25
N GLY A 20 4.50 23.06 -13.39
CA GLY A 20 3.36 22.18 -13.68
C GLY A 20 2.78 21.50 -12.44
N PRO A 21 1.58 20.90 -12.57
CA PRO A 21 1.01 20.08 -11.52
C PRO A 21 1.82 18.78 -11.36
N ALA A 22 1.78 18.18 -10.16
CA ALA A 22 2.32 16.85 -9.96
C ALA A 22 1.50 15.81 -10.74
N ILE A 23 2.18 14.90 -11.44
CA ILE A 23 1.54 13.82 -12.22
C ILE A 23 2.15 12.47 -11.84
N VAL A 24 1.31 11.43 -11.79
CA VAL A 24 1.78 10.05 -11.61
C VAL A 24 2.39 9.59 -12.93
N LEU A 25 3.71 9.32 -12.92
CA LEU A 25 4.43 8.89 -14.11
C LEU A 25 4.34 7.38 -14.34
N ALA A 26 4.24 6.60 -13.26
CA ALA A 26 4.08 5.14 -13.32
C ALA A 26 3.49 4.60 -12.02
N ILE A 27 2.81 3.45 -12.12
CA ILE A 27 2.37 2.63 -10.98
C ILE A 27 2.81 1.19 -11.27
N GLY A 28 3.52 0.58 -10.34
CA GLY A 28 3.89 -0.83 -10.38
C GLY A 28 3.32 -1.56 -9.16
N THR A 29 2.81 -2.77 -9.36
CA THR A 29 2.33 -3.65 -8.29
C THR A 29 2.98 -5.03 -8.41
N ALA A 30 3.10 -5.74 -7.30
CA ALA A 30 3.56 -7.12 -7.25
C ALA A 30 2.88 -7.83 -6.07
N THR A 31 2.50 -9.10 -6.26
CA THR A 31 1.95 -9.96 -5.22
C THR A 31 2.64 -11.33 -5.24
N PRO A 32 2.70 -12.04 -4.10
CA PRO A 32 3.19 -13.42 -4.08
C PRO A 32 2.39 -14.32 -5.03
N ALA A 33 3.03 -15.36 -5.56
CA ALA A 33 2.37 -16.32 -6.46
C ALA A 33 1.30 -17.17 -5.74
N ASN A 34 1.46 -17.37 -4.42
CA ASN A 34 0.49 -18.12 -3.64
C ASN A 34 -0.77 -17.28 -3.39
N CYS A 35 -1.91 -17.81 -3.82
CA CYS A 35 -3.22 -17.20 -3.64
C CYS A 35 -4.15 -18.23 -2.99
N VAL A 36 -4.79 -17.83 -1.88
CA VAL A 36 -5.81 -18.64 -1.22
C VAL A 36 -7.13 -17.90 -1.33
N TYR A 37 -8.13 -18.54 -1.92
CA TYR A 37 -9.44 -17.94 -2.10
C TYR A 37 -10.18 -17.85 -0.76
N GLN A 38 -10.94 -16.78 -0.59
CA GLN A 38 -11.69 -16.51 0.63
C GLN A 38 -12.66 -17.64 0.99
N ALA A 39 -13.32 -18.24 -0.02
CA ALA A 39 -14.22 -19.38 0.18
C ALA A 39 -13.51 -20.61 0.80
N ASP A 40 -12.23 -20.80 0.46
CA ASP A 40 -11.42 -21.93 0.92
C ASP A 40 -10.63 -21.59 2.20
N TYR A 41 -10.45 -20.31 2.50
CA TYR A 41 -9.57 -19.83 3.57
C TYR A 41 -9.97 -20.36 4.97
N PRO A 42 -11.26 -20.40 5.36
CA PRO A 42 -11.68 -21.01 6.63
C PRO A 42 -11.26 -22.48 6.75
N ASP A 43 -11.41 -23.26 5.68
CA ASP A 43 -11.07 -24.67 5.69
C ASP A 43 -9.55 -24.89 5.64
N TYR A 44 -8.82 -24.09 4.86
CA TYR A 44 -7.36 -24.08 4.84
C TYR A 44 -6.76 -23.72 6.21
N TYR A 45 -7.23 -22.63 6.83
CA TYR A 45 -6.69 -22.08 8.07
C TYR A 45 -6.90 -23.01 9.26
N PHE A 46 -8.09 -23.57 9.43
CA PHE A 46 -8.38 -24.48 10.56
C PHE A 46 -7.67 -25.83 10.41
N ARG A 47 -7.49 -26.30 9.17
CA ARG A 47 -6.72 -27.52 8.90
C ARG A 47 -5.24 -27.36 9.22
N ILE A 48 -4.58 -26.32 8.71
CA ILE A 48 -3.13 -26.13 8.91
C ILE A 48 -2.77 -25.80 10.37
N THR A 49 -3.69 -25.17 11.10
CA THR A 49 -3.54 -24.85 12.52
C THR A 49 -4.00 -25.98 13.46
N LYS A 50 -4.43 -27.14 12.92
CA LYS A 50 -4.94 -28.29 13.71
C LYS A 50 -6.15 -27.94 14.60
N SER A 51 -6.97 -26.99 14.17
CA SER A 51 -8.10 -26.44 14.92
C SER A 51 -9.46 -26.89 14.39
N ASP A 52 -9.54 -27.86 13.47
CA ASP A 52 -10.80 -28.31 12.86
C ASP A 52 -11.87 -28.80 13.86
N HIS A 53 -11.47 -29.16 15.08
CA HIS A 53 -12.37 -29.53 16.16
C HIS A 53 -13.16 -28.34 16.75
N LEU A 54 -12.74 -27.09 16.50
CA LEU A 54 -13.40 -25.87 16.95
C LEU A 54 -14.48 -25.43 15.95
N THR A 55 -15.51 -26.26 15.78
CA THR A 55 -16.55 -26.09 14.74
C THR A 55 -17.31 -24.78 14.85
N ASP A 56 -17.71 -24.38 16.06
CA ASP A 56 -18.46 -23.14 16.29
C ASP A 56 -17.64 -21.89 15.93
N LEU A 57 -16.34 -21.94 16.25
CA LEU A 57 -15.40 -20.87 15.90
C LEU A 57 -15.20 -20.81 14.38
N LYS A 58 -15.12 -21.97 13.72
CA LYS A 58 -15.00 -22.07 12.27
C LYS A 58 -16.25 -21.54 11.56
N GLU A 59 -17.45 -21.83 12.07
CA GLU A 59 -18.70 -21.26 11.54
C GLU A 59 -18.76 -19.75 11.70
N LYS A 60 -18.37 -19.24 12.88
CA LYS A 60 -18.29 -17.79 13.10
C LYS A 60 -17.28 -17.15 12.15
N PHE A 61 -16.13 -17.79 11.93
CA PHE A 61 -15.10 -17.34 11.00
C PHE A 61 -15.62 -17.27 9.56
N LYS A 62 -16.33 -18.30 9.08
CA LYS A 62 -17.00 -18.34 7.76
C LYS A 62 -18.06 -17.26 7.55
N ARG A 63 -18.62 -16.68 8.62
CA ARG A 63 -19.61 -15.58 8.52
C ARG A 63 -18.96 -14.19 8.50
N MET A 64 -17.80 -14.05 9.14
CA MET A 64 -17.06 -12.77 9.17
C MET A 64 -16.26 -12.53 7.90
N CYS A 65 -15.83 -13.61 7.25
CA CYS A 65 -14.85 -13.67 6.18
C CYS A 65 -15.45 -14.44 5.02
#